data_AF-A0A6A5RZ11-F1
#
_entry.id   AF-A0A6A5RZ11-F1
#
_cell.length_a   1.000
_cell.length_b   1.000
_cell.length_c   1.000
_cell.angle_alpha   90.00
_cell.angle_beta   90.00
_cell.angle_gamma   90.00
#
_symmetry.space_group_name_H-M   'P 1'
#
loop_
_entity.id
_entity.type
_entity.pdbx_description
1 polymer ?
#
loop_
_entity_poly.entity_id
_entity_poly.type
_entity_poly.pdbx_seq_one_letter_code
_entity_poly.pdbx_strand_id
1 'polypeptide(L)'
;MYNYRTDEERFVSERRDAILAPDQYQYVASSAFEDLPIHIDTERDRSAPGARVRNGLPFDETLSPYFPNRKGYPSYQNAACGQSQTLIDQTSLPVQLSYASLEDAESGAASLHYQHAWYPQSTVPETQEECTFWVSHLMAAILDTSSCLENRTKGSFPKRWAPSSSGQRNSYYQLEAMELTCWKLFDCAVNLHRHGTAALAVHDDGALQDVTQLNQQLSFSQRVCAICDLLRSSKTRCDKLMKGEFLAMTVACPKGKLKDVETNGKNNKTRQELLEMGRETKRQRLEAHTQEQMAVAGWGMERKRQVDLNCDDDTYAEESAPRRKRQRKQ
;
A
#
# COMPACT_ATOMS: atom_id res chain seq x y z
N MET A 1 -50.29 -31.47 12.67
CA MET A 1 -49.18 -30.51 12.85
C MET A 1 -48.01 -31.04 12.04
N TYR A 2 -47.80 -30.51 10.83
CA TYR A 2 -46.65 -30.86 9.99
C TYR A 2 -45.52 -29.87 10.27
N ASN A 3 -44.38 -30.38 10.72
CA ASN A 3 -43.17 -29.62 10.97
C ASN A 3 -42.52 -29.25 9.64
N TYR A 4 -42.67 -28.00 9.23
CA TYR A 4 -41.81 -27.34 8.25
C TYR A 4 -40.46 -27.05 8.95
N ARG A 5 -39.55 -28.02 8.91
CA ARG A 5 -38.13 -27.77 9.18
C ARG A 5 -37.48 -27.50 7.84
N THR A 6 -37.02 -26.28 7.68
CA THR A 6 -36.53 -25.61 6.47
C THR A 6 -35.32 -26.32 5.85
N ASP A 7 -35.42 -26.66 4.56
CA ASP A 7 -34.37 -27.25 3.73
C ASP A 7 -33.14 -26.34 3.49
N GLU A 8 -33.15 -25.09 3.96
CA GLU A 8 -32.04 -24.16 3.80
C GLU A 8 -30.78 -24.54 4.60
N GLU A 9 -30.91 -25.19 5.77
CA GLU A 9 -29.73 -25.57 6.57
C GLU A 9 -28.97 -26.76 5.97
N ARG A 10 -29.63 -27.59 5.15
CA ARG A 10 -28.98 -28.76 4.53
C ARG A 10 -28.05 -28.35 3.38
N PHE A 11 -28.42 -27.29 2.65
CA PHE A 11 -27.64 -26.81 1.51
C PHE A 11 -26.35 -26.07 1.92
N VAL A 12 -26.33 -25.45 3.10
CA VAL A 12 -25.13 -24.77 3.64
C VAL A 12 -24.15 -25.77 4.28
N SER A 13 -24.65 -26.90 4.81
CA SER A 13 -23.83 -27.95 5.39
C SER A 13 -23.03 -28.74 4.34
N GLU A 14 -23.63 -29.08 3.20
CA GLU A 14 -22.96 -29.90 2.18
C GLU A 14 -21.87 -29.15 1.40
N ARG A 15 -21.91 -27.81 1.36
CA ARG A 15 -20.84 -27.00 0.75
C ARG A 15 -19.58 -26.85 1.61
N ARG A 16 -19.65 -27.08 2.93
CA ARG A 16 -18.49 -26.96 3.83
C ARG A 16 -17.55 -28.15 3.75
N ASP A 17 -18.06 -29.33 3.39
CA ASP A 17 -17.26 -30.56 3.31
C ASP A 17 -16.69 -30.82 1.90
N ALA A 18 -17.03 -29.99 0.91
CA ALA A 18 -16.53 -30.05 -0.46
C ALA A 18 -15.35 -29.10 -0.75
N ILE A 19 -14.66 -28.60 0.30
CA ILE A 19 -13.36 -27.95 0.13
C ILE A 19 -12.34 -29.07 -0.07
N LEU A 20 -12.22 -29.47 -1.33
CA LEU A 20 -11.28 -30.43 -1.90
C LEU A 20 -9.88 -30.32 -1.28
N ALA A 21 -9.29 -31.47 -0.98
CA ALA A 21 -7.89 -31.57 -0.58
C ALA A 21 -6.99 -30.83 -1.60
N PRO A 22 -6.05 -29.99 -1.16
CA PRO A 22 -5.20 -29.16 -2.04
C PRO A 22 -4.22 -29.97 -2.93
N ASP A 23 -4.24 -31.29 -2.83
CA ASP A 23 -3.42 -32.26 -3.57
C ASP A 23 -3.87 -32.43 -5.04
N GLN A 24 -5.17 -32.32 -5.35
CA GLN A 24 -5.65 -32.71 -6.69
C GLN A 24 -5.53 -31.63 -7.79
N TYR A 25 -5.04 -30.43 -7.47
CA TYR A 25 -4.88 -29.36 -8.46
C TYR A 25 -3.50 -29.34 -9.15
N GLN A 26 -2.62 -30.30 -8.89
CA GLN A 26 -1.25 -30.28 -9.42
C GLN A 26 -1.08 -30.86 -10.84
N TYR A 27 -2.11 -31.37 -11.53
CA TYR A 27 -1.85 -32.25 -12.70
C TYR A 27 -2.57 -31.95 -14.03
N VAL A 28 -3.06 -30.73 -14.30
CA VAL A 28 -3.68 -30.43 -15.62
C VAL A 28 -3.14 -29.22 -16.37
N ALA A 29 -2.07 -28.56 -15.89
CA ALA A 29 -1.57 -27.33 -16.50
C ALA A 29 -0.25 -27.46 -17.29
N SER A 30 0.28 -28.67 -17.52
CA SER A 30 1.66 -28.83 -18.05
C SER A 30 1.84 -29.58 -19.37
N SER A 31 0.80 -29.97 -20.13
CA SER A 31 1.00 -30.76 -21.36
C SER A 31 0.46 -30.19 -22.68
N ALA A 32 0.09 -28.91 -22.76
CA ALA A 32 -0.52 -28.35 -23.98
C ALA A 32 0.03 -26.99 -24.45
N PHE A 33 1.18 -26.53 -23.95
CA PHE A 33 1.71 -25.19 -24.30
C PHE A 33 3.22 -25.14 -24.58
N GLU A 34 3.82 -26.27 -24.94
CA GLU A 34 5.15 -26.29 -25.55
C GLU A 34 4.97 -26.17 -27.08
N ASP A 35 5.82 -25.37 -27.73
CA ASP A 35 5.90 -25.11 -29.19
C ASP A 35 5.12 -23.93 -29.79
N LEU A 36 5.26 -22.74 -29.19
CA LEU A 36 5.26 -21.50 -29.99
C LEU A 36 6.62 -20.78 -29.86
N PRO A 37 7.44 -20.74 -30.92
CA PRO A 37 8.70 -20.01 -30.91
C PRO A 37 8.39 -18.50 -30.98
N ILE A 38 8.41 -17.83 -29.83
CA ILE A 38 8.42 -16.38 -29.78
C ILE A 38 9.86 -15.93 -30.03
N HIS A 39 10.19 -15.66 -31.31
CA HIS A 39 11.44 -14.99 -31.69
C HIS A 39 11.32 -13.53 -31.25
N ILE A 40 11.81 -13.21 -30.04
CA ILE A 40 11.96 -11.83 -29.59
C ILE A 40 13.32 -11.36 -30.06
N ASP A 41 13.36 -10.64 -31.18
CA ASP A 41 14.55 -9.94 -31.64
C ASP A 41 14.88 -8.81 -30.67
N THR A 42 15.73 -9.09 -29.69
CA THR A 42 16.34 -8.08 -28.81
C THR A 42 17.62 -7.55 -29.42
N GLU A 43 17.51 -6.79 -30.52
CA GLU A 43 18.53 -5.82 -30.89
C GLU A 43 17.99 -4.42 -30.62
N ARG A 44 18.23 -3.92 -29.40
CA ARG A 44 18.05 -2.51 -29.07
C ARG A 44 19.39 -1.90 -28.69
N ASP A 45 19.98 -1.35 -29.74
CA ASP A 45 21.08 -0.41 -29.80
C ASP A 45 21.12 0.53 -28.59
N ARG A 46 22.18 0.40 -27.77
CA ARG A 46 22.45 1.25 -26.61
C ARG A 46 23.42 2.35 -27.00
N SER A 47 22.92 3.35 -27.72
CA SER A 47 23.68 4.58 -27.99
C SER A 47 22.76 5.80 -27.96
N ALA A 48 22.49 6.32 -26.76
CA ALA A 48 21.98 7.69 -26.59
C ALA A 48 22.54 8.30 -25.29
N PRO A 49 23.33 9.39 -25.36
CA PRO A 49 23.80 10.12 -24.19
C PRO A 49 22.81 11.25 -23.85
N GLY A 50 22.56 11.48 -22.55
CA GLY A 50 21.98 12.74 -22.10
C GLY A 50 20.82 12.66 -21.11
N ALA A 51 20.94 11.89 -20.03
CA ALA A 51 20.08 12.08 -18.86
C ALA A 51 20.56 13.32 -18.08
N ARG A 52 19.85 14.45 -18.23
CA ARG A 52 20.02 15.64 -17.39
C ARG A 52 19.70 15.27 -15.93
N VAL A 53 20.73 15.25 -15.10
CA VAL A 53 20.61 15.26 -13.64
C VAL A 53 19.88 16.55 -13.25
N ARG A 54 18.61 16.44 -12.84
CA ARG A 54 17.93 17.54 -12.14
C ARG A 54 18.59 17.66 -10.77
N ASN A 55 19.44 18.68 -10.64
CA ASN A 55 19.99 19.11 -9.36
C ASN A 55 18.84 19.33 -8.37
N GLY A 56 18.85 18.53 -7.30
CA GLY A 56 17.94 18.68 -6.18
C GLY A 56 18.17 20.05 -5.53
N LEU A 57 17.10 20.82 -5.42
CA LEU A 57 17.07 21.96 -4.52
C LEU A 57 17.23 21.42 -3.08
N PRO A 58 18.06 22.07 -2.23
CA PRO A 58 18.18 21.69 -0.84
C PRO A 58 16.83 21.86 -0.15
N PHE A 59 16.35 20.77 0.46
CA PHE A 59 15.17 20.77 1.31
C PHE A 59 15.50 21.57 2.57
N ASP A 60 14.97 22.79 2.67
CA ASP A 60 15.09 23.64 3.84
C ASP A 60 14.18 23.09 4.94
N GLU A 61 14.80 22.43 5.91
CA GLU A 61 14.17 21.71 7.03
C GLU A 61 13.65 22.67 8.13
N THR A 62 13.71 23.99 7.93
CA THR A 62 13.43 24.98 8.99
C THR A 62 12.00 25.55 9.01
N LEU A 63 11.11 25.15 8.10
CA LEU A 63 9.73 25.67 8.02
C LEU A 63 8.65 24.59 8.20
N SER A 64 8.78 23.76 9.25
CA SER A 64 7.66 22.94 9.72
C SER A 64 6.84 23.73 10.74
N PRO A 65 5.62 24.18 10.41
CA PRO A 65 4.75 24.80 11.39
C PRO A 65 4.35 23.76 12.44
N TYR A 66 4.88 23.95 13.64
CA TYR A 66 4.47 23.28 14.86
C TYR A 66 2.94 23.41 14.99
N PHE A 67 2.20 22.33 14.77
CA PHE A 67 0.79 22.25 15.18
C PHE A 67 0.77 21.82 16.65
N PRO A 68 0.52 22.73 17.61
CA PRO A 68 0.41 22.34 19.00
C PRO A 68 -0.77 21.39 19.18
N ASN A 69 -0.48 20.32 19.90
CA ASN A 69 -1.35 19.23 20.28
C ASN A 69 -2.60 19.76 21.02
N ARG A 70 -3.70 20.03 20.29
CA ARG A 70 -4.98 20.46 20.87
C ARG A 70 -5.68 19.28 21.54
N LYS A 71 -5.46 19.14 22.85
CA LYS A 71 -6.35 18.40 23.74
C LYS A 71 -7.67 19.17 23.82
N GLY A 72 -8.77 18.55 23.40
CA GLY A 72 -10.13 19.04 23.61
C GLY A 72 -10.89 19.32 22.32
N TYR A 73 -11.45 18.29 21.70
CA TYR A 73 -12.61 18.48 20.83
C TYR A 73 -13.84 18.62 21.73
N PRO A 74 -14.57 19.74 21.69
CA PRO A 74 -15.85 19.85 22.38
C PRO A 74 -16.81 18.81 21.82
N SER A 75 -17.46 18.06 22.70
CA SER A 75 -18.54 17.15 22.35
C SER A 75 -19.62 17.94 21.63
N TYR A 76 -19.87 17.63 20.35
CA TYR A 76 -21.03 18.16 19.63
C TYR A 76 -22.29 17.66 20.31
N GLN A 77 -22.88 18.50 21.17
CA GLN A 77 -24.25 18.32 21.60
C GLN A 77 -25.14 18.69 20.42
N ASN A 78 -26.06 17.78 20.09
CA ASN A 78 -27.05 17.90 19.03
C ASN A 78 -27.91 19.16 19.22
N ALA A 79 -27.47 20.28 18.65
CA ALA A 79 -28.33 21.43 18.45
C ALA A 79 -29.35 21.07 17.36
N ALA A 80 -30.64 21.15 17.71
CA ALA A 80 -31.74 20.91 16.80
C ALA A 80 -31.55 21.72 15.51
N CYS A 81 -31.38 21.00 14.40
CA CYS A 81 -31.26 21.57 13.06
C CYS A 81 -32.61 22.21 12.69
N GLY A 82 -32.77 23.50 12.99
CA GLY A 82 -33.81 24.33 12.42
C GLY A 82 -33.57 24.43 10.91
N GLN A 83 -34.48 23.86 10.12
CA GLN A 83 -34.47 23.92 8.66
C GLN A 83 -34.65 25.37 8.17
N SER A 84 -33.57 26.16 8.18
CA SER A 84 -33.52 27.39 7.41
C SER A 84 -33.11 27.00 5.99
N GLN A 85 -34.11 26.88 5.10
CA GLN A 85 -33.89 26.80 3.66
C GLN A 85 -33.26 28.12 3.20
N THR A 86 -31.93 28.21 3.26
CA THR A 86 -31.21 29.28 2.58
C THR A 86 -31.34 29.01 1.10
N LEU A 87 -32.22 29.75 0.43
CA LEU A 87 -32.29 29.86 -1.02
C LEU A 87 -30.91 30.25 -1.52
N ILE A 88 -30.16 29.26 -2.01
CA ILE A 88 -28.88 29.49 -2.68
C ILE A 88 -29.23 30.19 -3.98
N ASP A 89 -28.91 31.48 -4.06
CA ASP A 89 -29.08 32.29 -5.26
C ASP A 89 -28.25 31.66 -6.40
N GLN A 90 -28.94 31.04 -7.37
CA GLN A 90 -28.35 30.25 -8.45
C GLN A 90 -27.66 31.11 -9.53
N THR A 91 -27.62 32.43 -9.36
CA THR A 91 -27.32 33.37 -10.45
C THR A 91 -25.84 33.56 -10.77
N SER A 92 -24.89 32.89 -10.11
CA SER A 92 -23.47 33.01 -10.48
C SER A 92 -22.57 31.83 -10.09
N LEU A 93 -22.99 30.59 -10.32
CA LEU A 93 -22.04 29.49 -10.23
C LEU A 93 -21.01 29.60 -11.37
N PRO A 94 -19.70 29.71 -11.08
CA PRO A 94 -18.67 29.96 -12.08
C PRO A 94 -18.38 28.76 -12.99
N VAL A 95 -19.08 27.64 -12.80
CA VAL A 95 -18.84 26.38 -13.49
C VAL A 95 -20.14 25.92 -14.16
N GLN A 96 -20.15 25.96 -15.49
CA GLN A 96 -21.21 25.36 -16.29
C GLN A 96 -21.01 23.84 -16.31
N LEU A 97 -21.99 23.08 -15.83
CA LEU A 97 -21.98 21.63 -15.91
C LEU A 97 -22.31 21.19 -17.34
N SER A 98 -21.60 20.20 -17.85
CA SER A 98 -21.83 19.66 -19.21
C SER A 98 -23.07 18.76 -19.30
N TYR A 99 -23.59 18.27 -18.18
CA TYR A 99 -24.71 17.34 -18.11
C TYR A 99 -25.80 17.90 -17.18
N ALA A 100 -27.07 17.64 -17.52
CA ALA A 100 -28.22 18.14 -16.77
C ALA A 100 -28.61 17.25 -15.58
N SER A 101 -28.23 15.96 -15.62
CA SER A 101 -28.53 14.97 -14.57
C SER A 101 -27.45 13.87 -14.52
N LEU A 102 -27.50 13.03 -13.49
CA LEU A 102 -26.63 11.84 -13.39
C LEU A 102 -26.89 10.86 -14.54
N GLU A 103 -28.16 10.62 -14.87
CA GLU A 103 -28.57 9.74 -15.98
C GLU A 103 -28.07 10.25 -17.34
N ASP A 104 -28.09 11.57 -17.54
CA ASP A 104 -27.52 12.23 -18.73
C ASP A 104 -25.98 12.07 -18.77
N ALA A 105 -25.30 12.20 -17.63
CA ALA A 105 -23.87 11.95 -17.53
C ALA A 105 -23.50 10.48 -17.78
N GLU A 106 -24.26 9.53 -17.26
CA GLU A 106 -24.07 8.08 -17.47
C GLU A 106 -24.31 7.71 -18.95
N SER A 107 -25.34 8.30 -19.57
CA SER A 107 -25.61 8.13 -21.01
C SER A 107 -24.52 8.76 -21.87
N GLY A 108 -24.03 9.94 -21.48
CA GLY A 108 -22.92 10.64 -22.13
C GLY A 108 -21.58 9.92 -21.99
N ALA A 109 -21.36 9.20 -20.88
CA ALA A 109 -20.13 8.46 -20.62
C ALA A 109 -19.84 7.39 -21.70
N ALA A 110 -20.88 6.76 -22.26
CA ALA A 110 -20.75 5.81 -23.35
C ALA A 110 -20.27 6.45 -24.68
N SER A 111 -20.48 7.76 -24.83
CA SER A 111 -20.08 8.54 -26.00
C SER A 111 -18.69 9.17 -25.88
N LEU A 112 -18.03 9.04 -24.71
CA LEU A 112 -16.69 9.59 -24.51
C LEU A 112 -15.68 8.88 -25.43
N HIS A 113 -15.00 9.67 -26.25
CA HIS A 113 -13.95 9.17 -27.11
C HIS A 113 -12.64 9.01 -26.32
N TYR A 114 -12.27 7.77 -26.01
CA TYR A 114 -10.98 7.48 -25.42
C TYR A 114 -9.92 7.34 -26.53
N GLN A 115 -8.87 8.15 -26.49
CA GLN A 115 -7.75 8.09 -27.44
C GLN A 115 -7.12 6.69 -27.50
N HIS A 116 -7.20 5.95 -26.39
CA HIS A 116 -6.66 4.61 -26.23
C HIS A 116 -7.75 3.53 -26.17
N ALA A 117 -8.84 3.70 -26.93
CA ALA A 117 -9.90 2.70 -27.04
C ALA A 117 -9.35 1.36 -27.55
N TRP A 118 -9.55 0.32 -26.75
CA TRP A 118 -9.26 -1.06 -27.11
C TRP A 118 -10.56 -1.82 -27.30
N TYR A 119 -10.68 -2.51 -28.43
CA TYR A 119 -11.78 -3.45 -28.68
C TYR A 119 -11.28 -4.90 -28.52
N PRO A 120 -11.88 -5.68 -27.62
CA PRO A 120 -11.43 -7.03 -27.30
C PRO A 120 -11.78 -8.04 -28.40
N GLN A 121 -10.94 -9.08 -28.51
CA GLN A 121 -11.01 -10.13 -29.54
C GLN A 121 -11.12 -11.54 -28.93
N SER A 122 -11.59 -11.69 -27.69
CA SER A 122 -11.48 -12.96 -26.95
C SER A 122 -12.83 -13.57 -26.57
N THR A 123 -12.85 -14.90 -26.56
CA THR A 123 -13.87 -15.70 -25.89
C THR A 123 -13.81 -15.42 -24.39
N VAL A 124 -14.89 -14.83 -23.88
CA VAL A 124 -15.16 -14.75 -22.45
C VAL A 124 -15.92 -16.01 -22.02
N PRO A 125 -15.82 -16.45 -20.76
CA PRO A 125 -16.64 -17.53 -20.23
C PRO A 125 -18.13 -17.25 -20.47
N GLU A 126 -18.85 -18.25 -20.98
CA GLU A 126 -20.30 -18.16 -21.24
C GLU A 126 -21.09 -19.03 -20.27
N THR A 127 -20.48 -20.11 -19.79
CA THR A 127 -21.13 -21.07 -18.89
C THR A 127 -20.84 -20.75 -17.43
N GLN A 128 -21.76 -21.15 -16.55
CA GLN A 128 -21.61 -20.96 -15.10
C GLN A 128 -20.42 -21.77 -14.56
N GLU A 129 -20.18 -22.94 -15.15
CA GLU A 129 -19.07 -23.84 -14.83
C GLU A 129 -17.73 -23.17 -15.11
N GLU A 130 -17.57 -22.53 -16.28
CA GLU A 130 -16.36 -21.77 -16.59
C GLU A 130 -16.18 -20.56 -15.67
N CYS A 131 -17.27 -19.86 -15.34
CA CYS A 131 -17.23 -18.73 -14.40
C CYS A 131 -16.72 -19.17 -13.03
N THR A 132 -17.31 -20.25 -12.48
CA THR A 132 -16.90 -20.82 -11.18
C THR A 132 -15.47 -21.34 -11.20
N PHE A 133 -15.03 -21.93 -12.32
CA PHE A 133 -13.63 -22.34 -12.52
C PHE A 133 -12.66 -21.16 -12.32
N TRP A 134 -12.89 -20.02 -12.99
CA TRP A 134 -11.99 -18.86 -12.87
C TRP A 134 -12.06 -18.20 -11.49
N VAL A 135 -13.25 -18.11 -10.89
CA VAL A 135 -13.41 -17.57 -9.53
C VAL A 135 -12.69 -18.42 -8.50
N SER A 136 -12.73 -19.76 -8.63
CA SER A 136 -12.00 -20.66 -7.73
C SER A 136 -10.48 -20.46 -7.83
N HIS A 137 -9.94 -20.18 -9.03
CA HIS A 137 -8.53 -19.86 -9.22
C HIS A 137 -8.13 -18.53 -8.56
N LEU A 138 -8.96 -17.49 -8.71
CA LEU A 138 -8.75 -16.20 -8.04
C LEU A 138 -8.79 -16.38 -6.51
N MET A 139 -9.76 -17.16 -6.01
CA MET A 139 -9.87 -17.45 -4.58
C MET A 139 -8.60 -18.15 -4.09
N ALA A 140 -8.19 -19.24 -4.73
CA ALA A 140 -6.95 -19.95 -4.41
C ALA A 140 -5.72 -19.01 -4.40
N ALA A 141 -5.63 -18.08 -5.35
CA ALA A 141 -4.54 -17.09 -5.41
C ALA A 141 -4.57 -16.08 -4.25
N ILE A 142 -5.74 -15.58 -3.84
CA ILE A 142 -5.88 -14.74 -2.64
C ILE A 142 -5.44 -15.53 -1.41
N LEU A 143 -5.79 -16.80 -1.34
CA LEU A 143 -5.51 -17.66 -0.20
C LEU A 143 -4.02 -18.04 -0.10
N ASP A 144 -3.36 -18.21 -1.24
CA ASP A 144 -1.99 -18.67 -1.34
C ASP A 144 -0.99 -17.57 -0.94
N THR A 145 -0.23 -17.83 0.12
CA THR A 145 0.83 -16.93 0.60
C THR A 145 2.24 -17.39 0.22
N SER A 146 2.39 -18.51 -0.48
CA SER A 146 3.68 -19.18 -0.72
C SER A 146 4.68 -18.30 -1.46
N SER A 147 4.23 -17.54 -2.46
CA SER A 147 5.07 -16.65 -3.29
C SER A 147 4.94 -15.16 -2.93
N CYS A 148 4.39 -14.84 -1.75
CA CYS A 148 4.26 -13.45 -1.33
C CYS A 148 5.62 -12.79 -1.09
N LEU A 149 5.84 -11.63 -1.72
CA LEU A 149 7.08 -10.84 -1.71
C LEU A 149 7.18 -9.89 -0.50
N GLU A 150 6.11 -9.77 0.29
CA GLU A 150 6.04 -8.87 1.44
C GLU A 150 6.66 -9.48 2.70
N ASN A 151 7.00 -8.64 3.69
CA ASN A 151 7.54 -9.12 4.95
C ASN A 151 6.46 -9.83 5.77
N ARG A 152 6.55 -11.15 5.86
CA ARG A 152 5.58 -12.02 6.54
C ARG A 152 5.62 -11.94 8.06
N THR A 153 6.66 -11.35 8.63
CA THR A 153 6.88 -11.31 10.10
C THR A 153 6.40 -10.02 10.75
N LYS A 154 6.13 -8.97 9.96
CA LYS A 154 5.84 -7.62 10.46
C LYS A 154 4.54 -7.05 9.88
N GLY A 155 4.01 -6.03 10.55
CA GLY A 155 2.89 -5.24 10.06
C GLY A 155 1.54 -5.96 10.12
N SER A 156 0.70 -5.73 9.10
CA SER A 156 -0.65 -6.31 8.99
C SER A 156 -0.63 -7.74 8.46
N PHE A 157 0.48 -8.22 7.89
CA PHE A 157 0.54 -9.53 7.26
C PHE A 157 0.23 -10.68 8.22
N PRO A 158 0.89 -10.82 9.40
CA PRO A 158 0.61 -11.93 10.31
C PRO A 158 -0.84 -11.97 10.76
N LYS A 159 -1.43 -10.79 11.01
CA LYS A 159 -2.80 -10.65 11.52
C LYS A 159 -3.86 -11.08 10.52
N ARG A 160 -3.57 -10.95 9.22
CA ARG A 160 -4.56 -11.13 8.15
C ARG A 160 -4.37 -12.41 7.34
N TRP A 161 -3.12 -12.82 7.15
CA TRP A 161 -2.77 -13.85 6.16
C TRP A 161 -1.98 -15.01 6.75
N ALA A 162 -1.25 -14.82 7.86
CA ALA A 162 -0.53 -15.94 8.46
C ALA A 162 -1.52 -16.93 9.10
N PRO A 163 -1.25 -18.23 9.02
CA PRO A 163 -1.98 -19.22 9.79
C PRO A 163 -1.82 -18.92 11.28
N SER A 164 -2.89 -19.11 12.06
CA SER A 164 -2.83 -19.05 13.51
C SER A 164 -1.92 -20.17 14.03
N SER A 165 -1.35 -19.98 15.22
CA SER A 165 -0.63 -21.03 15.96
C SER A 165 -1.45 -22.31 16.16
N SER A 166 -2.78 -22.23 16.14
CA SER A 166 -3.68 -23.39 16.19
C SER A 166 -3.83 -24.13 14.86
N GLY A 167 -3.11 -23.72 13.81
CA GLY A 167 -3.31 -24.20 12.44
C GLY A 167 -4.58 -23.67 11.77
N GLN A 168 -5.46 -23.01 12.53
CA GLN A 168 -6.66 -22.37 11.98
C GLN A 168 -6.29 -21.09 11.24
N ARG A 169 -7.04 -20.78 10.20
CA ARG A 169 -6.85 -19.54 9.47
C ARG A 169 -7.23 -18.34 10.35
N ASN A 170 -6.44 -17.26 10.28
CA ASN A 170 -6.84 -16.01 10.91
C ASN A 170 -8.16 -15.50 10.31
N SER A 171 -9.11 -15.16 11.17
CA SER A 171 -10.49 -14.81 10.82
C SER A 171 -10.68 -13.38 10.30
N TYR A 172 -9.61 -12.67 9.96
CA TYR A 172 -9.70 -11.22 9.70
C TYR A 172 -10.63 -10.90 8.51
N TYR A 173 -10.54 -11.67 7.44
CA TYR A 173 -11.54 -11.64 6.36
C TYR A 173 -12.28 -12.96 6.33
N GLN A 174 -13.61 -12.86 6.24
CA GLN A 174 -14.49 -13.99 5.98
C GLN A 174 -14.25 -14.52 4.55
N LEU A 175 -14.39 -15.83 4.35
CA LEU A 175 -14.16 -16.47 3.05
C LEU A 175 -15.16 -15.97 2.02
N GLU A 176 -16.39 -15.75 2.45
CA GLU A 176 -17.51 -15.21 1.67
C GLU A 176 -17.19 -13.81 1.13
N ALA A 177 -16.53 -12.98 1.94
CA ALA A 177 -16.09 -11.65 1.51
C ALA A 177 -14.95 -11.72 0.48
N MET A 178 -14.04 -12.69 0.63
CA MET A 178 -12.97 -12.93 -0.34
C MET A 178 -13.55 -13.43 -1.66
N GLU A 179 -14.47 -14.39 -1.60
CA GLU A 179 -15.19 -14.93 -2.77
C GLU A 179 -15.96 -13.83 -3.50
N LEU A 180 -16.69 -12.98 -2.78
CA LEU A 180 -17.37 -11.81 -3.36
C LEU A 180 -16.39 -10.89 -4.10
N THR A 181 -15.19 -10.69 -3.56
CA THR A 181 -14.14 -9.89 -4.21
C THR A 181 -13.62 -10.58 -5.48
N CYS A 182 -13.49 -11.91 -5.48
CA CYS A 182 -13.14 -12.69 -6.67
C CYS A 182 -14.20 -12.57 -7.77
N TRP A 183 -15.49 -12.64 -7.42
CA TRP A 183 -16.59 -12.41 -8.36
C TRP A 183 -16.54 -11.02 -8.97
N LYS A 184 -16.26 -9.98 -8.19
CA LYS A 184 -16.10 -8.60 -8.70
C LYS A 184 -14.90 -8.45 -9.65
N LEU A 185 -13.77 -9.09 -9.33
CA LEU A 185 -12.60 -9.11 -10.22
C LEU A 185 -12.90 -9.82 -11.53
N PHE A 186 -13.59 -10.97 -11.46
CA PHE A 186 -14.01 -11.75 -12.62
C PHE A 186 -14.98 -10.95 -13.50
N ASP A 187 -16.04 -10.38 -12.93
CA ASP A 187 -17.02 -9.56 -13.65
C ASP A 187 -16.35 -8.35 -14.32
N CYS A 188 -15.46 -7.66 -13.61
CA CYS A 188 -14.68 -6.57 -14.19
C CYS A 188 -13.80 -7.05 -15.37
N ALA A 189 -13.23 -8.26 -15.30
CA ALA A 189 -12.45 -8.82 -16.40
C ALA A 189 -13.33 -9.17 -17.61
N VAL A 190 -14.52 -9.72 -17.37
CA VAL A 190 -15.50 -10.00 -18.43
C VAL A 190 -15.94 -8.71 -19.10
N ASN A 191 -16.31 -7.69 -18.32
CA ASN A 191 -16.76 -6.39 -18.84
C ASN A 191 -15.66 -5.69 -19.65
N LEU A 192 -14.41 -5.73 -19.16
CA LEU A 192 -13.27 -5.23 -19.90
C LEU A 192 -13.08 -5.98 -21.24
N HIS A 193 -13.24 -7.30 -21.26
CA HIS A 193 -13.16 -8.12 -22.47
C HIS A 193 -14.41 -8.10 -23.36
N ARG A 194 -15.51 -7.47 -22.94
CA ARG A 194 -16.70 -7.26 -23.78
C ARG A 194 -16.77 -5.84 -24.34
N HIS A 195 -16.44 -4.86 -23.52
CA HIS A 195 -16.66 -3.45 -23.80
C HIS A 195 -15.36 -2.62 -23.88
N GLY A 196 -14.20 -3.25 -23.66
CA GLY A 196 -12.92 -2.56 -23.75
C GLY A 196 -12.68 -1.58 -22.60
N THR A 197 -11.87 -0.56 -22.86
CA THR A 197 -11.49 0.46 -21.86
C THR A 197 -12.67 1.27 -21.33
N ALA A 198 -13.77 1.37 -22.08
CA ALA A 198 -14.98 2.05 -21.65
C ALA A 198 -15.60 1.43 -20.39
N ALA A 199 -15.36 0.13 -20.13
CA ALA A 199 -15.85 -0.55 -18.93
C ALA A 199 -15.14 -0.14 -17.62
N LEU A 200 -13.96 0.49 -17.69
CA LEU A 200 -13.13 0.72 -16.50
C LEU A 200 -13.56 1.93 -15.67
N ALA A 201 -14.42 2.81 -16.21
CA ALA A 201 -14.78 4.10 -15.60
C ALA A 201 -13.54 4.91 -15.14
N VAL A 202 -12.44 4.82 -15.90
CA VAL A 202 -11.19 5.56 -15.65
C VAL A 202 -11.05 6.66 -16.69
N HIS A 203 -10.92 7.90 -16.23
CA HIS A 203 -10.79 9.08 -17.08
C HIS A 203 -9.37 9.68 -17.09
N ASP A 204 -8.41 9.01 -16.44
CA ASP A 204 -7.00 9.40 -16.49
C ASP A 204 -6.33 8.79 -17.73
N ASP A 205 -6.03 9.62 -18.72
CA ASP A 205 -5.41 9.20 -19.98
C ASP A 205 -4.05 8.51 -19.78
N GLY A 206 -3.26 8.94 -18.79
CA GLY A 206 -1.97 8.31 -18.49
C GLY A 206 -2.15 6.88 -17.97
N ALA A 207 -3.15 6.66 -17.12
CA ALA A 207 -3.50 5.33 -16.65
C ALA A 207 -4.03 4.42 -17.77
N LEU A 208 -4.82 4.97 -18.70
CA LEU A 208 -5.32 4.22 -19.86
C LEU A 208 -4.22 3.90 -20.87
N GLN A 209 -3.25 4.80 -21.06
CA GLN A 209 -2.10 4.56 -21.92
C GLN A 209 -1.31 3.32 -21.46
N ASP A 210 -1.05 3.18 -20.16
CA ASP A 210 -0.37 2.01 -19.58
C ASP A 210 -1.15 0.70 -19.82
N VAL A 211 -2.48 0.75 -19.71
CA VAL A 211 -3.36 -0.40 -19.99
C VAL A 211 -3.20 -0.85 -21.43
N THR A 212 -3.30 0.08 -22.36
CA THR A 212 -3.26 -0.20 -23.80
C THR A 212 -1.87 -0.65 -24.26
N GLN A 213 -0.80 -0.04 -23.76
CA GLN A 213 0.56 -0.42 -24.19
C GLN A 213 1.01 -1.79 -23.67
N LEU A 214 0.67 -2.14 -22.44
CA LEU A 214 1.27 -3.31 -21.78
C LEU A 214 0.35 -4.53 -21.73
N ASN A 215 -0.97 -4.34 -21.78
CA ASN A 215 -1.93 -5.40 -21.46
C ASN A 215 -3.06 -5.56 -22.49
N GLN A 216 -3.08 -4.77 -23.58
CA GLN A 216 -4.11 -4.88 -24.62
C GLN A 216 -4.15 -6.26 -25.28
N GLN A 217 -2.99 -6.89 -25.45
CA GLN A 217 -2.85 -8.17 -26.16
C GLN A 217 -3.15 -9.39 -25.30
N LEU A 218 -3.46 -9.21 -24.01
CA LEU A 218 -3.76 -10.36 -23.14
C LEU A 218 -5.13 -10.93 -23.52
N SER A 219 -5.19 -12.24 -23.75
CA SER A 219 -6.45 -12.97 -23.76
C SER A 219 -7.12 -12.94 -22.37
N PHE A 220 -8.41 -13.27 -22.33
CA PHE A 220 -9.14 -13.33 -21.06
C PHE A 220 -8.45 -14.24 -20.04
N SER A 221 -8.09 -15.45 -20.45
CA SER A 221 -7.40 -16.43 -19.59
C SER A 221 -6.03 -15.93 -19.13
N GLN A 222 -5.22 -15.37 -20.04
CA GLN A 222 -3.92 -14.81 -19.70
C GLN A 222 -4.02 -13.65 -18.70
N ARG A 223 -5.07 -12.82 -18.83
CA ARG A 223 -5.33 -11.72 -17.91
C ARG A 223 -5.69 -12.24 -16.52
N VAL A 224 -6.62 -13.20 -16.42
CA VAL A 224 -7.00 -13.80 -15.13
C VAL A 224 -5.81 -14.49 -14.47
N CYS A 225 -5.00 -15.23 -15.23
CA CYS A 225 -3.75 -15.82 -14.71
C CYS A 225 -2.78 -14.75 -14.17
N ALA A 226 -2.59 -13.64 -14.90
CA ALA A 226 -1.75 -12.54 -14.43
C ALA A 226 -2.31 -11.86 -13.16
N ILE A 227 -3.65 -11.79 -13.01
CA ILE A 227 -4.28 -11.33 -11.77
C ILE A 227 -3.97 -12.32 -10.64
N CYS A 228 -4.10 -13.63 -10.86
CA CYS A 228 -3.75 -14.64 -9.87
C CYS A 228 -2.29 -14.49 -9.40
N ASP A 229 -1.34 -14.31 -10.32
CA ASP A 229 0.07 -14.12 -9.98
C ASP A 229 0.29 -12.87 -9.12
N LEU A 230 -0.35 -11.75 -9.49
CA LEU A 230 -0.34 -10.53 -8.68
C LEU A 230 -0.88 -10.75 -7.27
N LEU A 231 -2.01 -11.47 -7.13
CA LEU A 231 -2.66 -11.74 -5.84
C LEU A 231 -1.83 -12.67 -4.95
N ARG A 232 -1.09 -13.62 -5.53
CA ARG A 232 -0.15 -14.47 -4.79
C ARG A 232 1.07 -13.66 -4.31
N SER A 233 1.60 -12.79 -5.16
CA SER A 233 2.79 -12.00 -4.87
C SER A 233 2.56 -10.86 -3.86
N SER A 234 1.37 -10.22 -3.83
CA SER A 234 1.11 -9.06 -2.96
C SER A 234 -0.20 -9.15 -2.17
N LYS A 235 -0.06 -9.33 -0.85
CA LYS A 235 -1.20 -9.33 0.07
C LYS A 235 -1.64 -7.95 0.53
N THR A 236 -0.77 -6.94 0.40
CA THR A 236 -1.15 -5.53 0.51
C THR A 236 -2.10 -5.15 -0.62
N ARG A 237 -1.91 -5.70 -1.84
CA ARG A 237 -2.86 -5.51 -2.93
C ARG A 237 -4.20 -6.19 -2.62
N CYS A 238 -4.18 -7.43 -2.12
CA CYS A 238 -5.39 -8.10 -1.66
C CYS A 238 -6.15 -7.27 -0.61
N ASP A 239 -5.49 -6.69 0.40
CA ASP A 239 -6.15 -5.82 1.39
C ASP A 239 -6.87 -4.63 0.75
N LYS A 240 -6.26 -3.98 -0.25
CA LYS A 240 -6.90 -2.87 -0.98
C LYS A 240 -8.14 -3.34 -1.76
N LEU A 241 -8.05 -4.50 -2.40
CA LEU A 241 -9.18 -5.10 -3.12
C LEU A 241 -10.33 -5.49 -2.18
N MET A 242 -10.02 -6.03 -0.99
CA MET A 242 -11.02 -6.32 0.04
C MET A 242 -11.73 -5.07 0.54
N LYS A 243 -11.15 -3.87 0.36
CA LYS A 243 -11.76 -2.57 0.64
C LYS A 243 -12.50 -1.96 -0.56
N GLY A 244 -12.53 -2.66 -1.69
CA GLY A 244 -13.13 -2.18 -2.94
C GLY A 244 -12.26 -1.19 -3.72
N GLU A 245 -10.98 -1.03 -3.35
CA GLU A 245 -10.08 -0.09 -4.03
C GLU A 245 -9.37 -0.76 -5.22
N PHE A 246 -9.13 0.02 -6.29
CA PHE A 246 -8.30 -0.37 -7.43
C PHE A 246 -8.76 -1.60 -8.25
N LEU A 247 -10.00 -2.06 -8.12
CA LEU A 247 -10.55 -3.21 -8.86
C LEU A 247 -10.31 -3.10 -10.38
N ALA A 248 -10.80 -2.02 -11.00
CA ALA A 248 -10.68 -1.78 -12.43
C ALA A 248 -9.22 -1.81 -12.91
N MET A 249 -8.34 -1.05 -12.25
CA MET A 249 -6.93 -0.96 -12.65
C MET A 249 -6.12 -2.23 -12.39
N THR A 250 -6.49 -3.04 -11.38
CA THR A 250 -5.89 -4.35 -11.15
C THR A 250 -6.19 -5.30 -12.31
N VAL A 251 -7.43 -5.29 -12.81
CA VAL A 251 -7.85 -6.12 -13.94
C VAL A 251 -7.29 -5.60 -15.27
N ALA A 252 -7.25 -4.29 -15.45
CA ALA A 252 -6.78 -3.66 -16.67
C ALA A 252 -5.27 -3.84 -16.90
N CYS A 253 -4.46 -3.73 -15.83
CA CYS A 253 -3.00 -3.75 -15.92
C CYS A 253 -2.33 -4.70 -14.90
N PRO A 254 -2.67 -6.01 -14.87
CA PRO A 254 -2.17 -6.92 -13.84
C PRO A 254 -0.65 -7.09 -13.88
N LYS A 255 -0.05 -7.22 -15.09
CA LYS A 255 1.41 -7.36 -15.24
C LYS A 255 2.17 -6.12 -14.81
N GLY A 256 1.66 -4.93 -15.12
CA GLY A 256 2.24 -3.67 -14.67
C GLY A 256 2.20 -3.56 -13.15
N LYS A 257 1.07 -3.92 -12.53
CA LYS A 257 0.95 -3.92 -11.06
C LYS A 257 1.83 -4.97 -10.38
N LEU A 258 2.11 -6.10 -11.03
CA LEU A 258 3.08 -7.08 -10.52
C LEU A 258 4.49 -6.50 -10.54
N LYS A 259 4.89 -5.88 -11.66
CA LYS A 259 6.17 -5.17 -11.77
C LYS A 259 6.32 -4.05 -10.74
N ASP A 260 5.23 -3.31 -10.47
CA ASP A 260 5.22 -2.28 -9.42
C ASP A 260 5.52 -2.88 -8.04
N VAL A 261 4.95 -4.06 -7.72
CA VAL A 261 5.21 -4.76 -6.44
C VAL A 261 6.67 -5.13 -6.33
N GLU A 262 7.27 -5.69 -7.39
CA GLU A 262 8.68 -6.08 -7.41
C GLU A 262 9.61 -4.87 -7.25
N THR A 263 9.38 -3.81 -8.03
CA THR A 263 10.16 -2.58 -7.97
C THR A 263 10.04 -1.93 -6.59
N ASN A 264 8.84 -1.84 -6.03
CA ASN A 264 8.63 -1.31 -4.69
C ASN A 264 9.32 -2.16 -3.62
N GLY A 265 9.31 -3.49 -3.77
CA GLY A 265 10.05 -4.41 -2.90
C GLY A 265 11.55 -4.11 -2.89
N LYS A 266 12.15 -3.99 -4.08
CA LYS A 266 13.58 -3.65 -4.25
C LYS A 266 13.91 -2.29 -3.63
N ASN A 267 13.13 -1.26 -3.97
CA ASN A 267 13.33 0.10 -3.45
C ASN A 267 13.20 0.16 -1.93
N ASN A 268 12.21 -0.54 -1.35
CA ASN A 268 12.03 -0.60 0.10
C ASN A 268 13.21 -1.30 0.79
N LYS A 269 13.77 -2.35 0.19
CA LYS A 269 14.96 -3.03 0.71
C LYS A 269 16.17 -2.08 0.72
N THR A 270 16.48 -1.44 -0.41
CA THR A 270 17.58 -0.47 -0.50
C THR A 270 17.40 0.68 0.49
N ARG A 271 16.16 1.17 0.65
CA ARG A 271 15.85 2.20 1.64
C ARG A 271 16.11 1.72 3.07
N GLN A 272 15.77 0.48 3.42
CA GLN A 272 16.05 -0.07 4.75
C GLN A 272 17.55 -0.19 5.02
N GLU A 273 18.33 -0.67 4.05
CA GLU A 273 19.79 -0.75 4.15
C GLU A 273 20.42 0.64 4.38
N LEU A 274 19.99 1.65 3.63
CA LEU A 274 20.43 3.04 3.81
C LEU A 274 20.08 3.59 5.20
N LEU A 275 18.90 3.28 5.72
CA LEU A 275 18.47 3.70 7.05
C LEU A 275 19.28 3.02 8.16
N GLU A 276 19.64 1.75 7.99
CA GLU A 276 20.48 1.01 8.94
C GLU A 276 21.90 1.60 8.97
N MET A 277 22.51 1.85 7.81
CA MET A 277 23.81 2.53 7.73
C MET A 277 23.76 3.93 8.35
N GLY A 278 22.72 4.71 8.08
CA GLY A 278 22.57 6.05 8.66
C GLY A 278 22.42 6.03 10.20
N ARG A 279 21.71 5.03 10.75
CA ARG A 279 21.58 4.84 12.20
C ARG A 279 22.92 4.45 12.83
N GLU A 280 23.69 3.62 12.16
CA GLU A 280 25.03 3.23 12.58
C GLU A 280 25.97 4.43 12.65
N THR A 281 26.05 5.20 11.56
CA THR A 281 26.87 6.42 11.52
C THR A 281 26.44 7.43 12.57
N LYS A 282 25.13 7.61 12.78
CA LYS A 282 24.63 8.50 13.84
C LYS A 282 25.05 8.03 15.23
N ARG A 283 25.02 6.72 15.48
CA ARG A 283 25.45 6.13 16.76
C ARG A 283 26.95 6.34 16.99
N GLN A 284 27.78 6.05 16.00
CA GLN A 284 29.23 6.26 16.07
C GLN A 284 29.59 7.73 16.31
N ARG A 285 28.90 8.66 15.65
CA ARG A 285 29.09 10.11 15.90
C ARG A 285 28.73 10.50 17.32
N LEU A 286 27.64 9.96 17.85
CA LEU A 286 27.21 10.23 19.23
C LEU A 286 28.22 9.65 20.24
N GLU A 287 28.71 8.44 20.00
CA GLU A 287 29.74 7.80 20.82
C GLU A 287 31.06 8.59 20.78
N ALA A 288 31.53 8.99 19.59
CA ALA A 288 32.72 9.81 19.43
C ALA A 288 32.61 11.16 20.14
N HIS A 289 31.47 11.85 19.98
CA HIS A 289 31.20 13.10 20.69
C HIS A 289 31.14 12.90 22.21
N THR A 290 30.57 11.80 22.69
CA THR A 290 30.52 11.47 24.13
C THR A 290 31.92 11.20 24.67
N GLN A 291 32.76 10.47 23.93
CA GLN A 291 34.15 10.20 24.29
C GLN A 291 34.98 11.49 24.33
N GLU A 292 34.81 12.38 23.36
CA GLU A 292 35.46 13.70 23.34
C GLU A 292 35.06 14.54 24.57
N GLN A 293 33.77 14.58 24.91
CA GLN A 293 33.29 15.28 26.11
C GLN A 293 33.85 14.69 27.40
N MET A 294 33.90 13.36 27.51
CA MET A 294 34.51 12.68 28.67
C MET A 294 36.01 12.95 28.78
N ALA A 295 36.72 12.99 27.65
CA ALA A 295 38.14 13.37 27.62
C ALA A 295 38.31 14.81 28.13
N VAL A 296 37.60 15.79 27.57
CA VAL A 296 37.69 17.21 28.01
C VAL A 296 37.38 17.36 29.49
N ALA A 297 36.36 16.67 30.01
CA ALA A 297 36.02 16.67 31.44
C ALA A 297 37.13 16.04 32.31
N GLY A 298 37.74 14.94 31.86
CA GLY A 298 38.86 14.29 32.54
C GLY A 298 40.10 15.19 32.64
N TRP A 299 40.43 15.90 31.56
CA TRP A 299 41.53 16.89 31.56
C TRP A 299 41.25 18.07 32.50
N GLY A 300 39.98 18.45 32.65
CA GLY A 300 39.55 19.46 33.63
C GLY A 300 39.79 19.03 35.09
N MET A 301 39.57 17.75 35.41
CA MET A 301 39.83 17.22 36.76
C MET A 301 41.33 17.08 37.05
N GLU A 302 42.12 16.58 36.10
CA GLU A 302 43.58 16.41 36.27
C GLU A 302 44.29 17.77 36.45
N ARG A 303 43.88 18.79 35.68
CA ARG A 303 44.43 20.15 35.80
C ARG A 303 44.06 20.79 37.15
N LYS A 304 42.84 20.56 37.66
CA LYS A 304 42.45 21.03 38.99
C LYS A 304 43.28 20.36 40.09
N ARG A 305 43.56 19.06 39.96
CA ARG A 305 44.43 18.31 40.88
C ARG A 305 45.88 18.84 40.90
N GLN A 306 46.43 19.21 39.74
CA GLN A 306 47.76 19.83 39.65
C GLN A 306 47.82 21.25 40.22
N VAL A 307 46.74 22.03 40.09
CA VAL A 307 46.67 23.36 40.74
C VAL A 307 46.59 23.21 42.26
N ASP A 308 45.78 22.27 42.76
CA ASP A 308 45.65 22.01 44.19
C ASP A 308 46.97 21.48 44.82
N LEU A 309 47.81 20.77 44.06
CA LEU A 309 49.14 20.31 44.50
C LEU A 309 50.23 21.41 44.46
N ASN A 310 50.01 22.49 43.72
CA ASN A 310 50.97 23.59 43.59
C ASN A 310 50.63 24.81 44.46
N CYS A 311 49.51 24.81 45.19
CA CYS A 311 49.15 25.89 46.12
C CYS A 311 49.49 25.60 47.60
N ASP A 312 50.22 24.52 47.88
CA ASP A 312 50.70 24.20 49.23
C ASP A 312 52.11 24.76 49.56
N ASP A 313 52.71 25.56 48.67
CA ASP A 313 54.05 26.14 48.88
C ASP A 313 54.09 27.68 48.78
N ASP A 314 52.98 28.34 49.14
CA ASP A 314 53.01 29.75 49.52
C ASP A 314 52.57 29.90 50.97
N THR A 315 53.59 30.11 51.79
CA THR A 315 53.60 30.42 53.21
C THR A 315 52.67 31.60 53.51
N TYR A 316 51.38 31.34 53.77
CA TYR A 316 50.48 32.35 54.31
C TYR A 316 50.75 32.55 55.79
N ALA A 317 51.51 33.60 56.09
CA ALA A 317 51.48 34.25 57.39
C ALA A 317 50.04 34.63 57.74
N GLU A 318 49.61 34.23 58.93
CA GLU A 318 48.32 34.53 59.53
C GLU A 318 48.08 36.04 59.63
N GLU A 319 47.18 36.61 58.84
CA GLU A 319 46.55 37.89 59.15
C GLU A 319 45.04 37.71 59.30
N SER A 320 44.64 37.57 60.57
CA SER A 320 43.28 37.39 61.04
C SER A 320 42.45 38.66 60.86
N ALA A 321 41.78 38.83 59.73
CA ALA A 321 40.82 39.92 59.53
C ALA A 321 39.40 39.52 60.02
N PRO A 322 38.77 40.32 60.90
CA PRO A 322 37.48 39.98 61.51
C PRO A 322 36.30 40.11 60.53
N ARG A 323 35.49 39.03 60.45
CA ARG A 323 34.21 38.95 59.73
C ARG A 323 33.24 40.06 60.18
N ARG A 324 32.99 41.04 59.30
CA ARG A 324 31.88 41.98 59.44
C ARG A 324 30.54 41.26 59.25
N LYS A 325 29.78 41.12 60.34
CA LYS A 325 28.37 40.69 60.34
C LYS A 325 27.54 41.71 59.54
N ARG A 326 27.07 41.33 58.36
CA ARG A 326 26.03 42.07 57.62
C ARG A 326 24.71 41.92 58.38
N GLN A 327 24.28 42.98 59.05
CA GLN A 327 22.92 43.11 59.57
C GLN A 327 21.95 43.23 58.41
N ARG A 328 20.95 42.35 58.36
CA ARG A 328 19.76 42.46 57.52
C ARG A 328 18.85 43.50 58.17
N LYS A 329 18.62 44.64 57.51
CA LYS A 329 17.53 45.56 57.86
C LYS A 329 16.20 44.96 57.40
N GLN A 330 15.22 44.98 58.30
CA GLN A 330 13.80 44.74 58.04
C GLN A 330 13.16 45.94 57.36
#